data_AF-A0AA43IHT3-F1
#
_entry.id   AF-A0AA43IHT3-F1
#
_cell.length_a   1.000
_cell.length_b   1.000
_cell.length_c   1.000
_cell.angle_alpha   90.00
_cell.angle_beta   90.00
_cell.angle_gamma   90.00
#
_symmetry.space_group_name_H-M   'P 1'
#
loop_
_entity.id
_entity.type
_entity.pdbx_description
1 polymer ?
#
loop_
_entity_poly.entity_id
_entity_poly.type
_entity_poly.pdbx_seq_one_letter_code
_entity_poly.pdbx_strand_id
1 'polypeptide(L)' 'MSSSDEHTGQNANVDYFYMENGLAVFTAAYHLQRGYCCENECRHCPYRINGKEGDPSSAEK' A
#
# COMPACT_ATOMS: atom_id res chain seq x y z
N MET A 1 34.71 -19.32 -15.49
CA MET A 1 33.65 -19.37 -16.53
C MET A 1 32.38 -19.92 -15.90
N SER A 2 31.54 -19.05 -15.34
CA SER A 2 30.07 -19.11 -15.40
C SER A 2 29.55 -17.86 -14.71
N SER A 3 29.29 -16.83 -15.53
CA SER A 3 28.63 -15.60 -15.15
C SER A 3 27.13 -15.84 -15.32
N SER A 4 26.37 -15.77 -14.24
CA SER A 4 24.91 -15.77 -14.25
C SER A 4 24.53 -14.93 -13.03
N ASP A 5 24.59 -13.60 -13.09
CA ASP A 5 23.54 -12.77 -13.69
C ASP A 5 22.19 -13.48 -13.70
N GLU A 6 21.58 -13.59 -12.51
CA GLU A 6 20.17 -13.91 -12.40
C GLU A 6 19.43 -12.65 -11.95
N HIS A 7 18.91 -11.98 -12.96
CA HIS A 7 18.04 -10.82 -12.87
C HIS A 7 16.69 -11.26 -12.31
N THR A 8 16.34 -10.90 -11.07
CA THR A 8 14.93 -10.74 -10.72
C THR A 8 14.76 -9.66 -9.68
N GLY A 9 14.71 -8.41 -10.15
CA GLY A 9 14.18 -7.28 -9.40
C GLY A 9 12.74 -7.58 -9.02
N GLN A 10 12.52 -7.80 -7.72
CA GLN A 10 11.20 -7.99 -7.14
C GLN A 10 10.47 -6.64 -7.18
N ASN A 11 9.64 -6.45 -8.19
CA ASN A 11 8.69 -5.35 -8.20
C ASN A 11 7.61 -5.67 -7.16
N ALA A 12 7.70 -5.02 -6.00
CA ALA A 12 6.67 -5.09 -4.98
C ALA A 12 5.31 -4.74 -5.61
N ASN A 13 4.50 -5.77 -5.83
CA ASN A 13 3.16 -5.63 -6.37
C ASN A 13 2.30 -5.06 -5.25
N VAL A 14 2.13 -3.73 -5.23
CA VAL A 14 1.30 -3.08 -4.24
C VAL A 14 -0.16 -3.33 -4.65
N ASP A 15 -0.82 -4.25 -3.96
CA ASP A 15 -2.24 -4.54 -4.19
C ASP A 15 -3.12 -3.36 -3.76
N TYR A 16 -3.55 -2.58 -4.76
CA TYR A 16 -4.41 -1.42 -4.58
C TYR A 16 -5.88 -1.78 -4.30
N PHE A 17 -6.29 -3.00 -4.65
CA PHE A 17 -7.63 -3.51 -4.40
C PHE A 17 -7.59 -5.02 -4.32
N TYR A 18 -8.53 -5.60 -3.57
CA TYR A 18 -8.71 -7.05 -3.47
C TYR A 18 -10.15 -7.43 -3.82
N MET A 19 -10.36 -8.69 -4.20
CA MET A 19 -11.68 -9.22 -4.51
C MET A 19 -12.24 -9.89 -3.26
N GLU A 20 -13.31 -9.32 -2.70
CA GLU A 20 -14.03 -9.89 -1.57
C GLU A 20 -15.47 -10.19 -1.99
N ASN A 21 -15.88 -11.47 -1.91
CA ASN A 21 -17.23 -11.90 -2.28
C ASN A 21 -17.65 -11.50 -3.72
N GLY A 22 -16.70 -11.39 -4.64
CA GLY A 22 -16.93 -10.95 -6.02
C GLY A 22 -17.04 -9.43 -6.21
N LEU A 23 -16.78 -8.65 -5.15
CA LEU A 23 -16.73 -7.19 -5.19
C LEU A 23 -15.28 -6.71 -5.08
N ALA A 24 -14.90 -5.71 -5.86
CA ALA A 24 -13.59 -5.07 -5.76
C ALA A 24 -13.56 -4.11 -4.57
N VAL A 25 -12.77 -4.43 -3.55
CA VAL A 25 -12.59 -3.62 -2.34
C VAL A 25 -11.27 -2.87 -2.43
N PHE A 26 -11.34 -1.55 -2.47
CA PHE A 26 -10.16 -0.68 -2.52
C PHE A 26 -9.45 -0.61 -1.17
N THR A 27 -8.12 -0.75 -1.20
CA THR A 27 -7.28 -0.65 -0.02
C THR A 27 -6.88 0.81 0.25
N ALA A 28 -6.31 1.04 1.43
CA ALA A 28 -5.73 2.34 1.78
C ALA A 28 -4.60 2.76 0.83
N ALA A 29 -3.82 1.81 0.31
CA ALA A 29 -2.71 2.08 -0.62
C ALA A 29 -3.19 2.75 -1.91
N TYR A 30 -4.35 2.36 -2.43
CA TYR A 30 -4.93 3.00 -3.62
C TYR A 30 -5.31 4.46 -3.37
N HIS A 31 -5.89 4.72 -2.20
CA HIS A 31 -6.27 6.08 -1.81
C HIS A 31 -5.03 6.96 -1.57
N LEU A 32 -3.94 6.39 -1.04
CA LEU A 32 -2.65 7.08 -0.89
C LEU A 32 -2.01 7.39 -2.24
N GLN A 33 -2.00 6.44 -3.19
CA GLN A 33 -1.47 6.67 -4.54
C GLN A 33 -2.26 7.75 -5.28
N ARG A 34 -3.58 7.77 -5.10
CA ARG A 34 -4.48 8.78 -5.70
C ARG A 34 -4.21 10.19 -5.14
N GLY A 35 -3.72 10.28 -3.90
CA GLY A 35 -3.28 11.55 -3.30
C GLY A 35 -4.42 12.47 -2.84
N TYR A 36 -5.68 12.02 -2.83
CA TYR A 36 -6.79 12.80 -2.30
C TYR A 36 -7.91 11.95 -1.70
N CYS A 37 -8.54 12.50 -0.64
CA CYS A 37 -9.73 11.94 -0.01
C CYS A 37 -10.95 12.18 -0.91
N CYS A 38 -11.74 11.14 -1.17
CA CYS A 38 -12.96 11.25 -1.98
C CYS A 38 -14.20 11.63 -1.17
N GLU A 39 -14.08 11.80 0.15
CA GLU A 39 -15.15 12.16 1.10
C GLU A 39 -16.37 11.20 1.16
N ASN A 40 -16.34 10.10 0.40
CA ASN A 40 -17.42 9.09 0.33
C ASN A 40 -17.44 8.08 1.50
N GLU A 41 -16.85 8.42 2.65
CA GLU A 41 -16.87 7.55 3.85
C GLU A 41 -16.38 6.10 3.60
N CYS A 42 -15.28 5.94 2.85
CA CYS A 42 -14.72 4.61 2.60
C CYS A 42 -14.17 3.98 3.89
N ARG A 43 -14.49 2.70 4.13
CA ARG A 43 -14.03 1.95 5.34
C ARG A 43 -12.51 1.84 5.45
N HIS A 44 -11.79 1.83 4.34
CA HIS A 44 -10.32 1.77 4.28
C HIS A 44 -9.67 3.13 4.01
N CYS A 45 -10.36 4.25 4.31
CA CYS A 45 -9.84 5.57 4.02
C CYS A 45 -8.60 5.88 4.88
N PRO A 46 -7.40 6.06 4.30
CA PRO A 46 -6.19 6.40 5.05
C PRO A 46 -6.26 7.80 5.66
N TYR A 47 -7.08 8.69 5.10
CA TYR A 47 -7.25 10.04 5.60
C TYR A 47 -8.20 10.12 6.81
N ARG A 48 -8.93 9.04 7.13
CA ARG A 48 -9.83 9.00 8.29
C ARG A 48 -9.15 8.61 9.59
N ILE A 49 -7.91 8.10 9.55
CA ILE A 49 -7.13 7.86 10.76
C ILE A 49 -6.55 9.18 11.25
N ASN A 50 -7.34 9.92 12.01
CA ASN A 50 -6.90 11.12 12.69
C ASN A 50 -5.84 10.74 13.75
N GLY A 51 -4.57 10.83 13.34
CA GLY A 51 -3.40 10.90 14.20
C GLY A 51 -3.01 9.58 14.86
N LYS A 52 -2.03 8.86 14.28
CA LYS A 52 -0.67 8.70 14.84
C LYS A 52 0.23 8.13 13.75
N GLU A 53 1.15 8.97 13.29
CA GLU A 53 2.30 8.59 12.50
C GLU A 53 3.10 7.55 13.29
N GLY A 54 3.20 6.34 12.72
CA GLY A 54 4.25 5.41 13.11
C GLY A 54 5.57 6.00 12.61
N ASP A 55 6.20 6.80 13.46
CA ASP A 55 7.57 7.27 13.32
C ASP A 55 8.51 6.05 13.18
N PRO A 56 9.18 5.80 12.05
CA PRO A 56 10.14 4.71 11.90
C PRO A 56 11.51 5.05 12.53
N SER A 57 11.53 5.74 13.68
CA SER A 57 12.72 6.28 14.33
C SER A 57 13.30 5.38 15.45
N SER A 58 13.08 4.06 15.41
CA SER A 58 13.56 3.18 16.51
C SER A 58 14.07 1.80 16.10
N ALA A 59 14.39 1.57 14.83
CA ALA A 59 15.07 0.34 14.40
C ALA A 59 16.57 0.53 14.08
N GLU A 60 17.19 1.60 14.59
CA GLU A 60 18.64 1.74 14.59
C GLU A 60 19.17 1.72 16.03
N LYS A 61 19.62 0.55 16.47
CA LYS A 61 20.58 0.40 17.57
C LYS A 61 21.33 -0.92 17.47
#